data_AF-A0A116LSD2-F1
#
_entry.id   AF-A0A116LSD2-F1
#
_cell.length_a   1.000
_cell.length_b   1.000
_cell.length_c   1.000
_cell.angle_alpha   90.00
_cell.angle_beta   90.00
_cell.angle_gamma   90.00
#
_symmetry.space_group_name_H-M   'P 1'
#
loop_
_entity.id
_entity.type
_entity.pdbx_description
1 polymer ?
#
loop_
_entity_poly.entity_id
_entity_poly.type
_entity_poly.pdbx_seq_one_letter_code
_entity_poly.pdbx_strand_id
1 'polypeptide(L)' 'MSYTVNFKEVETTGLETSPVAEVLAGLRANEARYFWNKYKQEYVVYTPEEKPEILPFIKKVLAERFVL' A
#
# COMPACT_ATOMS: atom_id res chain seq x y z
N MET A 1 -7.26 -8.55 -5.70
CA MET A 1 -6.24 -9.11 -6.61
C MET A 1 -5.07 -8.17 -6.53
N SER A 2 -3.88 -8.71 -6.27
CA SER A 2 -2.68 -7.92 -6.05
C SER A 2 -2.47 -6.98 -7.24
N TYR A 3 -2.20 -5.71 -6.95
CA TYR A 3 -2.14 -4.66 -7.93
C TYR A 3 -0.72 -4.07 -7.93
N THR A 4 -0.03 -4.18 -9.07
CA THR A 4 1.23 -3.49 -9.30
C THR A 4 0.94 -2.03 -9.59
N VAL A 5 1.46 -1.15 -8.75
CA VAL A 5 1.19 0.29 -8.85
C VAL A 5 1.97 0.88 -10.01
N ASN A 6 1.24 1.43 -10.98
CA ASN A 6 1.83 2.20 -12.06
C ASN A 6 2.22 3.60 -11.53
N PHE A 7 3.48 3.99 -11.71
CA PHE A 7 3.92 5.35 -11.33
C PHE A 7 3.91 6.33 -12.51
N LYS A 8 3.65 5.86 -13.74
CA LYS A 8 3.50 6.71 -14.93
C LYS A 8 2.09 7.27 -15.04
N GLU A 9 1.10 6.50 -14.62
CA GLU A 9 -0.31 6.87 -14.57
C GLU A 9 -0.79 6.68 -13.14
N VAL A 10 -1.33 7.73 -12.53
CA VAL A 10 -1.82 7.68 -11.15
C VAL A 10 -3.20 7.03 -11.14
N GLU A 11 -3.32 5.89 -10.47
CA GLU A 11 -4.56 5.10 -10.43
C GLU A 11 -5.09 4.99 -8.99
N THR A 12 -6.41 5.12 -8.83
CA THR A 12 -7.10 5.00 -7.53
C THR A 12 -7.50 3.56 -7.18
N THR A 13 -6.92 2.57 -7.86
CA THR A 13 -7.23 1.15 -7.66
C THR A 13 -7.06 0.74 -6.20
N GLY A 14 -8.13 0.22 -5.61
CA GLY A 14 -8.17 -0.19 -4.19
C GLY A 14 -8.23 0.98 -3.20
N LEU A 15 -8.61 2.18 -3.66
CA LEU A 15 -8.80 3.39 -2.85
C LEU A 15 -10.17 4.06 -3.09
N GLU A 16 -11.04 3.44 -3.89
CA GLU A 16 -12.28 4.02 -4.43
C GLU A 16 -13.26 4.46 -3.36
N THR A 17 -13.21 3.83 -2.18
CA THR A 17 -14.07 4.16 -1.04
C THR A 17 -13.52 5.28 -0.16
N SER A 18 -12.28 5.71 -0.39
CA SER A 18 -11.65 6.78 0.39
C SER A 18 -12.13 8.16 -0.07
N PRO A 19 -12.49 9.07 0.85
CA PRO A 19 -12.82 10.46 0.50
C PRO A 19 -11.61 11.26 -0.02
N VAL A 20 -10.40 10.71 0.08
CA VAL A 20 -9.13 11.32 -0.35
C VAL A 20 -8.36 10.40 -1.30
N ALA A 21 -9.08 9.63 -2.13
CA ALA A 21 -8.51 8.61 -3.02
C ALA A 21 -7.38 9.14 -3.91
N GLU A 22 -7.55 10.30 -4.54
CA GLU A 22 -6.56 10.88 -5.46
C GLU A 22 -5.24 11.22 -4.76
N VAL A 23 -5.30 11.78 -3.55
CA VAL A 23 -4.11 12.15 -2.77
C VAL A 23 -3.36 10.89 -2.36
N LEU A 24 -4.07 9.85 -1.89
CA LEU A 24 -3.48 8.57 -1.54
C LEU A 24 -2.87 7.85 -2.76
N ALA A 25 -3.54 7.91 -3.91
CA ALA A 25 -3.03 7.36 -5.17
C ALA A 25 -1.73 8.07 -5.60
N GLY A 26 -1.67 9.40 -5.48
CA GLY A 26 -0.46 10.18 -5.75
C GLY A 26 0.70 9.81 -4.81
N LEU A 27 0.44 9.61 -3.52
CA LEU A 27 1.46 9.12 -2.58
C LEU A 27 1.97 7.73 -2.98
N ARG A 28 1.06 6.82 -3.30
CA ARG A 28 1.38 5.45 -3.71
C ARG A 28 2.20 5.41 -5.02
N ALA A 29 1.88 6.26 -5.99
CA ALA A 29 2.66 6.41 -7.22
C ALA A 29 4.08 6.95 -6.95
N ASN A 30 4.23 7.88 -6.00
CA ASN A 30 5.55 8.37 -5.58
C ASN A 30 6.40 7.27 -4.94
N GLU A 31 5.82 6.44 -4.08
CA GLU A 31 6.50 5.27 -3.51
C GLU A 31 6.92 4.27 -4.59
N ALA A 32 6.00 3.92 -5.51
CA ALA A 32 6.29 3.03 -6.62
C ALA A 32 7.45 3.52 -7.49
N ARG A 33 7.48 4.83 -7.80
CA ARG A 33 8.60 5.47 -8.50
C ARG A 33 9.91 5.34 -7.73
N TYR A 34 9.89 5.53 -6.41
CA TYR A 34 11.08 5.42 -5.58
C TYR A 34 11.65 3.99 -5.59
N PHE A 35 10.80 2.98 -5.38
CA PHE A 35 11.22 1.57 -5.39
C PHE A 35 11.78 1.16 -6.75
N TRP A 36 11.15 1.58 -7.84
CA TRP A 36 11.65 1.32 -9.19
C TRP A 36 12.99 2.02 -9.47
N ASN A 37 13.11 3.31 -9.12
CA ASN A 37 14.31 4.08 -9.39
C ASN A 37 15.50 3.57 -8.59
N LYS A 38 15.31 3.30 -7.29
CA LYS A 38 16.39 2.94 -6.36
C LYS A 38 16.74 1.46 -6.37
N TYR A 39 15.74 0.58 -6.44
CA TYR A 39 15.94 -0.86 -6.23
C TYR A 39 15.56 -1.72 -7.44
N LYS A 40 14.97 -1.13 -8.49
CA LYS A 40 14.42 -1.87 -9.63
C LYS A 40 13.40 -2.93 -9.20
N GLN A 41 12.62 -2.61 -8.18
CA GLN A 41 11.55 -3.46 -7.67
C GLN A 41 10.19 -2.85 -7.99
N GLU A 42 9.26 -3.70 -8.40
CA GLU A 42 7.85 -3.33 -8.53
C GLU A 42 7.23 -3.11 -7.16
N TYR A 43 6.35 -2.13 -7.07
CA TYR A 43 5.60 -1.85 -5.85
C TYR A 43 4.20 -2.42 -6.00
N VAL A 44 3.94 -3.51 -5.26
CA VAL A 44 2.70 -4.27 -5.34
C VAL A 44 1.92 -4.12 -4.04
N VAL A 45 0.64 -3.76 -4.17
CA VAL A 45 -0.30 -3.72 -3.04
C VAL A 45 -1.29 -4.88 -3.13
N TYR A 46 -1.84 -5.26 -1.99
CA TYR A 46 -2.80 -6.35 -1.85
C TYR A 46 -3.79 -6.01 -0.74
N THR A 47 -5.01 -6.55 -0.83
CA THR A 47 -6.01 -6.37 0.22
C THR A 47 -5.74 -7.32 1.40
N PRO A 48 -6.31 -7.08 2.59
CA PRO A 48 -6.20 -7.99 3.72
C PRO A 48 -6.68 -9.41 3.42
N GLU A 49 -7.67 -9.58 2.55
CA GLU A 49 -8.21 -10.88 2.15
C GLU A 49 -7.20 -11.71 1.35
N GLU A 50 -6.29 -11.04 0.63
CA GLU A 50 -5.26 -11.70 -0.18
C GLU A 50 -4.06 -12.17 0.64
N LYS A 51 -3.82 -11.53 1.78
CA LYS A 51 -2.78 -11.89 2.76
C LYS A 51 -3.33 -11.82 4.19
N PRO A 52 -4.19 -12.79 4.57
CA PRO A 52 -4.95 -12.76 5.82
C PRO A 52 -4.07 -12.74 7.08
N GLU A 53 -2.80 -13.10 6.96
CA GLU A 53 -1.81 -13.10 8.05
C GLU A 53 -1.26 -11.71 8.41
N ILE A 54 -1.26 -10.77 7.46
CA ILE A 54 -0.56 -9.48 7.62
C ILE A 54 -1.29 -8.53 8.58
N LEU A 55 -2.61 -8.38 8.44
CA LEU A 55 -3.38 -7.48 9.29
C LEU A 55 -3.37 -7.91 10.77
N PRO A 56 -3.56 -9.21 11.12
CA PRO A 56 -3.37 -9.69 12.49
C PRO A 56 -1.97 -9.42 13.04
N PHE A 57 -0.93 -9.61 12.23
CA PHE A 57 0.44 -9.32 12.64
C PHE A 57 0.65 -7.84 12.97
N ILE A 58 0.19 -6.93 12.10
CA ILE A 58 0.25 -5.48 12.35
C ILE A 58 -0.50 -5.13 13.64
N LYS A 59 -1.71 -5.67 13.83
CA LYS A 59 -2.50 -5.44 15.06
C LYS A 59 -1.77 -5.90 16.31
N LYS A 60 -1.10 -7.06 16.27
CA LYS A 60 -0.28 -7.57 17.37
C LYS A 60 0.89 -6.63 17.68
N VAL A 61 1.66 -6.22 16.67
CA VAL A 61 2.81 -5.31 16.84
C VAL A 61 2.36 -3.96 17.42
N LEU A 62 1.25 -3.41 16.94
CA LEU A 62 0.70 -2.17 17.49
C LEU A 62 0.28 -2.35 18.96
N ALA A 63 -0.44 -3.43 19.29
CA ALA A 63 -0.84 -3.71 20.67
C ALA A 63 0.37 -3.83 21.61
N GLU A 64 1.43 -4.51 21.19
CA GLU A 64 2.68 -4.66 21.97
C GLU A 64 3.43 -3.33 22.14
N ARG A 65 3.42 -2.45 21.13
CA ARG A 65 4.09 -1.14 21.18
C ARG A 65 3.40 -0.13 22.12
N PHE A 66 2.10 -0.30 22.36
CA PHE A 66 1.32 0.58 23.24
C PHE A 66 1.14 0.02 24.67
N VAL A 67 1.87 -1.04 25.04
CA VAL A 67 2.02 -1.44 26.44
C VAL A 67 3.06 -0.51 27.09
N LEU A 68 2.60 0.60 27.65
CA LEU A 68 3.30 1.40 28.67
C LEU A 68 2.68 1.12 30.03
#